data_AF-A0A4S0V170-F1
#
_entry.id   AF-A0A4S0V170-F1
#
_cell.length_a   1.000
_cell.length_b   1.000
_cell.length_c   1.000
_cell.angle_alpha   90.00
_cell.angle_beta   90.00
_cell.angle_gamma   90.00
#
_symmetry.space_group_name_H-M   'P 1'
#
loop_
_entity.id
_entity.type
_entity.pdbx_description
1 polymer ?
#
loop_
_entity_poly.entity_id
_entity_poly.type
_entity_poly.pdbx_seq_one_letter_code
_entity_poly.pdbx_strand_id
1 'polypeptide(L)'
;PEFILFYLPSSLIPVGLVVLLKGFGLSRPTTAKAISWEGMLFHLFARWPWVLAGSMASVRDYLTKSFVDFRVTPKGSGPKTLLPSRVVVPYLVLAAGASLPVLLVERPASATGFYWFAALSGAIY
;
A
#
# COMPACT_ATOMS: atom_id res chain seq x y z
N PRO A 1 21.55 0.70 -13.38
CA PRO A 1 21.97 2.12 -13.27
C PRO A 1 20.82 3.09 -13.55
N GLU A 2 20.16 2.98 -14.71
CA GLU A 2 19.06 3.88 -15.11
C GLU A 2 17.86 3.85 -14.15
N PHE A 3 17.47 2.66 -13.67
CA PHE A 3 16.42 2.52 -12.66
C PHE A 3 16.65 3.41 -11.44
N ILE A 4 17.89 3.42 -10.91
CA ILE A 4 18.25 4.21 -9.72
C ILE A 4 18.15 5.71 -10.04
N LEU A 5 18.57 6.13 -11.23
CA LEU A 5 18.49 7.51 -11.68
C LEU A 5 17.05 8.05 -11.71
N PHE A 6 16.09 7.23 -12.15
CA PHE A 6 14.68 7.63 -12.22
C PHE A 6 13.93 7.45 -10.89
N TYR A 7 14.31 6.45 -10.09
CA TYR A 7 13.66 6.13 -8.82
C TYR A 7 14.11 7.06 -7.69
N LEU A 8 15.38 7.49 -7.66
CA LEU A 8 15.89 8.32 -6.57
C LEU A 8 15.18 9.68 -6.46
N PRO A 9 14.98 10.46 -7.53
CA PRO A 9 14.29 11.75 -7.40
C PRO A 9 12.84 11.58 -6.90
N SER A 10 12.10 10.61 -7.45
CA SER A 10 10.71 10.38 -7.07
C SER A 10 10.55 9.91 -5.61
N SER A 11 11.53 9.20 -5.07
CA SER A 11 11.54 8.77 -3.66
C SER A 11 12.13 9.83 -2.70
N LEU A 12 13.16 10.57 -3.10
CA LEU A 12 13.86 11.52 -2.24
C LEU A 12 13.14 12.87 -2.11
N ILE A 13 12.47 13.35 -3.15
CA ILE A 13 11.78 14.65 -3.12
C ILE A 13 10.72 14.70 -2.01
N PRO A 14 9.81 13.72 -1.87
CA PRO A 14 8.84 13.71 -0.77
C PRO A 14 9.48 13.63 0.61
N VAL A 15 10.55 12.84 0.75
CA VAL A 15 11.30 12.73 2.02
C VAL A 15 11.93 14.07 2.39
N GLY A 16 12.58 14.73 1.42
CA GLY A 16 13.16 16.06 1.60
C GLY A 16 12.11 17.10 2.00
N LEU A 17 10.94 17.08 1.36
CA LEU A 17 9.82 17.96 1.71
C LEU A 17 9.38 17.75 3.17
N VAL A 18 9.20 16.51 3.61
CA VAL A 18 8.81 16.21 5.00
C VAL A 18 9.87 16.67 5.99
N VAL A 19 11.16 16.48 5.68
CA VAL A 19 12.27 16.95 6.53
C VAL A 19 12.27 18.48 6.62
N LEU A 20 12.07 19.19 5.51
CA LEU A 20 11.98 20.65 5.48
C LEU A 20 10.79 21.17 6.30
N LEU A 21 9.59 20.62 6.09
CA LEU A 21 8.38 20.99 6.84
C LEU A 21 8.55 20.75 8.34
N LYS A 22 9.25 19.68 8.72
CA LYS A 22 9.61 19.43 10.10
C LYS A 22 10.58 20.48 10.64
N GLY A 23 11.57 20.89 9.86
CA GLY A 23 12.49 21.99 10.20
C GLY A 23 11.77 23.32 10.45
N PHE A 24 10.68 23.59 9.72
CA PHE A 24 9.82 24.76 9.93
C PHE A 24 8.81 24.60 11.08
N GLY A 25 8.82 23.48 11.81
CA GLY A 25 7.85 23.22 12.88
C GLY A 25 6.42 22.97 12.39
N LEU A 26 6.22 22.73 11.09
CA LEU A 26 4.92 22.50 10.47
C LEU A 26 4.48 21.04 10.54
N SER A 27 5.35 20.14 11.01
CA SER A 27 4.99 18.73 11.24
C SER A 27 4.13 18.57 12.49
N ARG A 28 2.99 17.90 12.38
CA ARG A 28 2.21 17.42 13.53
C ARG A 28 2.02 15.91 13.44
N PRO A 29 2.35 15.12 14.48
CA PRO A 29 3.02 15.50 15.73
C PRO A 29 4.48 15.98 15.51
N THR A 30 4.94 16.97 16.27
CA THR A 30 6.29 17.56 16.13
C THR A 30 7.43 16.58 16.45
N THR A 31 7.14 15.56 17.26
CA THR A 31 8.09 14.52 17.66
C THR A 31 8.22 13.38 16.64
N ALA A 32 7.34 13.31 15.63
CA ALA A 32 7.33 12.21 14.67
C ALA A 32 8.64 12.14 13.87
N LYS A 33 9.26 10.97 13.78
CA LYS A 33 10.48 10.76 12.98
C LYS A 33 10.16 10.91 11.49
N ALA A 34 10.92 11.74 10.76
CA ALA A 34 10.75 11.89 9.31
C ALA A 34 11.13 10.61 8.55
N ILE A 35 12.13 9.89 9.06
CA ILE A 35 12.50 8.54 8.61
C ILE A 35 12.43 7.64 9.85
N SER A 36 11.56 6.64 9.82
CA SER A 36 11.35 5.69 10.91
C SER A 36 11.50 4.27 10.39
N TRP A 37 12.37 3.49 11.04
CA TRP A 37 12.49 2.07 10.79
C TRP A 37 11.20 1.33 11.18
N GLU A 38 10.58 1.72 12.30
CA GLU A 38 9.30 1.17 12.75
C GLU A 38 8.18 1.45 11.75
N GLY A 39 8.16 2.67 11.18
CA GLY A 39 7.25 3.05 10.10
C GLY A 39 7.51 2.30 8.80
N MET A 40 8.77 2.01 8.47
CA MET A 40 9.15 1.18 7.32
C MET A 40 8.68 -0.27 7.50
N LEU A 41 8.91 -0.86 8.68
CA LEU A 41 8.41 -2.19 9.04
C LEU A 41 6.88 -2.22 8.97
N PHE A 42 6.20 -1.23 9.55
CA PHE A 42 4.76 -1.11 9.46
C PHE A 42 4.30 -1.01 7.99
N HIS A 43 5.01 -0.29 7.14
CA HIS A 43 4.67 -0.22 5.72
C HIS A 43 4.84 -1.57 5.01
N LEU A 44 5.92 -2.31 5.32
CA LEU A 44 6.19 -3.62 4.75
C LEU A 44 5.21 -4.70 5.22
N PHE A 45 4.86 -4.69 6.51
CA PHE A 45 4.09 -5.76 7.15
C PHE A 45 2.60 -5.42 7.30
N ALA A 46 2.27 -4.20 7.72
CA ALA A 46 0.90 -3.82 8.05
C ALA A 46 0.13 -3.23 6.87
N ARG A 47 0.81 -2.62 5.88
CA ARG A 47 0.12 -1.98 4.76
C ARG A 47 -0.34 -2.94 3.68
N TRP A 48 0.41 -4.01 3.38
CA TRP A 48 -0.12 -5.17 2.65
C TRP A 48 0.89 -6.33 2.52
N PRO A 49 0.44 -7.59 2.61
CA PRO A 49 1.29 -8.77 2.39
C PRO A 49 1.86 -8.83 0.97
N TRP A 50 1.24 -8.15 0.00
CA TRP A 50 1.68 -8.11 -1.38
C TRP A 50 3.00 -7.36 -1.58
N VAL A 51 3.27 -6.32 -0.79
CA VAL A 51 4.55 -5.60 -0.85
C VAL A 51 5.68 -6.55 -0.43
N LEU A 52 5.51 -7.23 0.70
CA LEU A 52 6.44 -8.24 1.17
C LEU A 52 6.57 -9.40 0.18
N ALA A 53 5.45 -9.95 -0.31
CA ALA A 53 5.45 -11.04 -1.28
C ALA A 53 6.14 -10.66 -2.59
N GLY A 54 5.93 -9.44 -3.10
CA GLY A 54 6.58 -8.91 -4.30
C GLY A 54 8.08 -8.69 -4.10
N SER A 55 8.49 -8.17 -2.94
CA SER A 55 9.91 -8.06 -2.58
C SER A 55 10.57 -9.43 -2.46
N MET A 56 9.94 -10.39 -1.79
CA MET A 56 10.43 -11.77 -1.66
C MET A 56 10.52 -12.47 -3.02
N ALA A 57 9.51 -12.31 -3.88
CA ALA A 57 9.51 -12.86 -5.24
C ALA A 57 10.67 -12.29 -6.06
N SER A 58 10.90 -10.98 -6.01
CA SER A 58 12.03 -10.33 -6.68
C SER A 58 13.38 -10.85 -6.20
N VAL A 59 13.55 -11.05 -4.89
CA VAL A 59 14.78 -11.62 -4.31
C VAL A 59 14.97 -13.06 -4.78
N ARG A 60 13.91 -13.88 -4.73
CA ARG A 60 13.94 -15.27 -5.21
C ARG A 60 14.34 -15.31 -6.69
N ASP A 61 13.73 -14.48 -7.52
CA ASP A 61 13.98 -14.46 -8.96
C ASP A 61 15.41 -14.01 -9.28
N TYR A 62 15.93 -13.02 -8.55
CA TYR A 62 17.33 -12.61 -8.65
C TYR A 62 18.30 -13.74 -8.28
N LEU A 63 18.04 -14.46 -7.19
CA LEU A 63 18.89 -15.56 -6.71
C LEU A 63 18.82 -16.79 -7.64
N THR A 64 17.62 -17.13 -8.10
CA THR A 64 17.38 -18.28 -8.99
C THR A 64 17.69 -17.98 -10.45
N LYS A 65 18.02 -16.72 -10.79
CA LYS A 65 18.12 -16.22 -12.17
C LYS A 65 16.86 -16.49 -12.99
N SER A 66 15.73 -16.66 -12.31
CA SER A 66 14.42 -16.81 -12.93
C SER A 66 13.92 -15.45 -13.38
N PHE A 67 13.19 -15.41 -14.49
CA PHE A 67 12.59 -14.19 -15.01
C PHE A 67 11.10 -14.43 -15.20
N VAL A 68 10.27 -13.64 -14.50
CA VAL A 68 8.84 -13.62 -14.73
C VAL A 68 8.56 -12.65 -15.88
N ASP A 69 8.13 -13.17 -17.02
CA ASP A 69 7.73 -12.37 -18.17
C ASP A 69 6.39 -11.67 -17.86
N PHE A 70 6.48 -10.47 -17.28
CA PHE A 70 5.33 -9.68 -16.88
C PHE A 70 4.78 -8.89 -18.07
N ARG A 71 3.85 -9.49 -18.79
CA ARG A 71 3.14 -8.86 -19.91
C ARG A 71 1.83 -8.25 -19.45
N VAL A 72 1.82 -6.95 -19.21
CA VAL A 72 0.64 -6.19 -18.73
C VAL A 72 -0.44 -6.05 -19.82
N THR A 73 -0.04 -5.97 -21.08
CA THR A 73 -0.96 -5.87 -22.21
C THR A 73 -0.75 -7.06 -23.16
N PRO A 74 -1.66 -8.05 -23.16
CA PRO A 74 -1.77 -8.93 -24.30
C PRO A 74 -2.14 -8.04 -25.50
N LYS A 75 -1.21 -7.87 -26.44
CA LYS A 75 -1.50 -7.24 -27.73
C LYS A 75 -2.31 -8.24 -28.55
N GLY A 76 -3.60 -8.37 -28.26
CA GLY A 76 -4.48 -9.28 -28.96
C GLY A 76 -5.92 -9.23 -28.43
N SER A 77 -6.87 -9.37 -29.35
CA SER A 77 -8.31 -9.50 -29.13
C SER A 77 -8.71 -10.87 -28.54
N GLY A 78 -7.84 -11.47 -27.73
CA GLY A 78 -8.11 -12.75 -27.08
C GLY A 78 -9.24 -12.63 -26.05
N PRO A 79 -9.92 -13.74 -25.71
CA PRO A 79 -11.02 -13.73 -24.75
C PRO A 79 -10.53 -13.10 -23.45
N LYS A 80 -11.24 -12.06 -22.99
CA LYS A 80 -10.99 -11.41 -21.70
C LYS A 80 -11.35 -12.40 -20.60
N THR A 81 -10.45 -13.32 -20.28
CA THR A 81 -10.62 -14.26 -19.18
C THR A 81 -10.76 -13.44 -17.90
N LEU A 82 -11.84 -13.68 -17.15
CA LEU A 82 -12.04 -13.08 -15.85
C LEU A 82 -10.83 -13.39 -14.96
N LEU A 83 -10.41 -12.42 -14.13
CA LEU A 83 -9.29 -12.64 -13.24
C LEU A 83 -9.57 -13.87 -12.35
N PRO A 84 -8.57 -14.75 -12.13
CA PRO A 84 -8.74 -15.90 -11.25
C PRO A 84 -9.26 -15.47 -9.88
N SER A 85 -10.25 -16.19 -9.35
CA SER A 85 -10.89 -15.88 -8.05
C SER A 85 -9.88 -15.76 -6.91
N ARG A 86 -8.79 -16.54 -6.93
CA ARG A 86 -7.67 -16.43 -5.98
C ARG A 86 -7.02 -15.04 -5.90
N VAL A 87 -7.15 -14.23 -6.95
CA VAL A 87 -6.67 -12.85 -6.97
C VAL A 87 -7.72 -11.90 -6.38
N VAL A 88 -9.00 -12.12 -6.67
CA VAL A 88 -10.10 -11.22 -6.27
C VAL A 88 -10.55 -11.45 -4.82
N VAL A 89 -10.63 -12.72 -4.40
CA VAL A 89 -11.14 -13.14 -3.08
C VAL A 89 -10.42 -12.44 -1.91
N PRO A 90 -9.07 -12.30 -1.89
CA PRO A 90 -8.40 -11.57 -0.81
C PRO A 90 -8.87 -10.12 -0.67
N TYR A 91 -9.14 -9.42 -1.78
CA TYR A 91 -9.65 -8.04 -1.74
C TYR A 91 -11.07 -7.98 -1.20
N LEU A 92 -11.93 -8.92 -1.60
CA LEU A 92 -13.30 -9.01 -1.06
C LEU A 92 -13.31 -9.29 0.44
N VAL A 93 -12.47 -10.22 0.91
CA VAL A 93 -12.34 -10.53 2.33
C VAL A 93 -11.86 -9.31 3.12
N LEU A 94 -10.88 -8.58 2.59
CA LEU A 94 -10.37 -7.36 3.23
C LEU A 94 -11.39 -6.23 3.23
N ALA A 95 -12.12 -6.01 2.13
CA ALA A 95 -13.17 -4.99 2.04
C ALA A 95 -14.30 -5.30 3.02
N ALA A 96 -14.74 -6.56 3.09
CA ALA A 96 -15.74 -7.01 4.05
C ALA A 96 -15.22 -6.83 5.49
N GLY A 97 -14.00 -7.27 5.78
CA GLY A 97 -13.37 -7.14 7.09
C GLY A 97 -13.20 -5.68 7.54
N ALA A 98 -12.78 -4.80 6.64
CA ALA A 98 -12.63 -3.37 6.91
C ALA A 98 -13.97 -2.65 7.09
N SER A 99 -15.05 -3.20 6.54
CA SER A 99 -16.42 -2.66 6.68
C SER A 99 -17.15 -3.20 7.92
N LEU A 100 -16.72 -4.33 8.48
CA LEU A 100 -17.33 -4.92 9.69
C LEU A 100 -17.42 -3.95 10.89
N PRO A 101 -16.39 -3.13 11.22
CA PRO A 101 -16.48 -2.17 12.32
C PRO A 101 -17.59 -1.14 12.13
N VAL A 102 -17.94 -0.80 10.88
CA VAL A 102 -19.09 0.06 10.60
C VAL A 102 -20.37 -0.65 11.04
N LEU A 103 -20.54 -1.92 10.72
CA LEU A 103 -21.76 -2.65 11.03
C LEU A 103 -21.89 -3.07 12.50
N LEU A 104 -20.77 -3.33 13.18
CA LEU A 104 -20.75 -3.97 14.50
C LEU A 104 -20.57 -3.00 15.68
N VAL A 105 -20.14 -1.76 15.45
CA VAL A 105 -19.89 -0.79 16.54
C VAL A 105 -21.14 0.07 16.79
N GLU A 106 -21.85 -0.20 17.89
CA GLU A 106 -23.09 0.49 18.24
C GLU A 106 -22.89 1.89 18.86
N ARG A 107 -21.74 2.14 19.51
CA ARG A 107 -21.45 3.41 20.20
C ARG A 107 -20.04 3.92 19.88
N PRO A 108 -19.82 4.54 18.71
CA PRO A 108 -18.57 5.22 18.42
C PRO A 108 -18.48 6.48 19.29
N ALA A 109 -17.86 6.39 20.47
CA ALA A 109 -17.83 7.48 21.44
C ALA A 109 -17.24 8.79 20.88
N SER A 110 -15.93 8.79 20.58
CA SER A 110 -15.15 9.94 20.12
C SER A 110 -14.60 9.79 18.69
N ALA A 111 -14.98 8.72 17.99
CA ALA A 111 -14.39 8.32 16.71
C ALA A 111 -15.36 8.44 15.51
N THR A 112 -16.40 9.27 15.61
CA THR A 112 -17.44 9.44 14.58
C THR A 112 -16.87 9.75 13.20
N GLY A 113 -15.81 10.56 13.13
CA GLY A 113 -15.13 10.86 11.86
C GLY A 113 -14.50 9.63 11.19
N PHE A 114 -13.88 8.75 11.97
CA PHE A 114 -13.31 7.50 11.45
C PHE A 114 -14.38 6.52 10.98
N TYR A 115 -15.54 6.51 11.63
CA TYR A 115 -16.67 5.67 11.26
C TYR A 115 -17.23 6.07 9.87
N TRP A 116 -17.44 7.38 9.64
CA TRP A 116 -17.82 7.88 8.32
C TRP A 116 -16.76 7.63 7.26
N PHE A 117 -15.48 7.80 7.62
CA PHE A 117 -14.37 7.55 6.71
C PHE A 117 -14.30 6.06 6.31
N ALA A 118 -14.51 5.15 7.26
CA ALA A 118 -14.56 3.71 6.99
C ALA A 118 -15.78 3.34 6.13
N ALA A 119 -16.95 3.92 6.40
CA ALA A 119 -18.17 3.69 5.61
C ALA A 119 -18.01 4.17 4.15
N LEU A 120 -17.47 5.37 3.95
CA LEU A 120 -17.16 5.90 2.62
C LEU A 120 -16.12 5.04 1.90
N SER A 121 -15.06 4.65 2.61
CA SER A 121 -14.01 3.79 2.03
C SER A 121 -14.55 2.43 1.61
N GLY A 122 -15.46 1.84 2.39
CA GLY A 122 -16.13 0.59 2.05
C GLY A 122 -17.13 0.72 0.90
N ALA A 123 -17.73 1.89 0.71
CA ALA A 123 -18.67 2.15 -0.41
C ALA A 123 -17.98 2.42 -1.76
N ILE A 124 -16.74 2.95 -1.73
CA ILE A 124 -15.96 3.24 -2.96
C ILE A 124 -15.23 1.99 -3.48
N TYR A 125 -14.90 1.05 -2.59
CA TYR A 125 -14.18 -0.19 -2.93
C TYR A 125 -15.01 -1.12 -3.81
#